data_AF-A0A944SI48-F1
#
_entry.id   AF-A0A944SI48-F1
#
_cell.length_a   1.000
_cell.length_b   1.000
_cell.length_c   1.000
_cell.angle_alpha   90.00
_cell.angle_beta   90.00
_cell.angle_gamma   90.00
#
_symmetry.space_group_name_H-M   'P 1'
#
loop_
_entity.id
_entity.type
_entity.pdbx_description
1 polymer ?
#
loop_
_entity_poly.entity_id
_entity_poly.type
_entity_poly.pdbx_seq_one_letter_code
_entity_poly.pdbx_strand_id
1 'polypeptide(L)'
;MTDLEQHVEAPGRAELVKQVRAKIDELGITYVYFQFISVTGRIVGKGIPADHWETVAQKGFQLVYGSTANLFVDRHGDYIGYGPE
;
A
#
# COMPACT_ATOMS: atom_id res chain seq x y z
N MET A 1 12.94 -7.42 17.75
CA MET A 1 11.86 -6.60 17.20
C MET A 1 12.43 -5.68 16.14
N THR A 2 12.00 -5.84 14.90
CA THR A 2 12.32 -4.94 13.78
C THR A 2 11.55 -3.63 13.92
N ASP A 3 11.97 -2.58 13.21
CA ASP A 3 11.26 -1.29 13.18
C ASP A 3 9.82 -1.45 12.65
N LEU A 4 9.61 -2.39 11.71
CA LEU A 4 8.28 -2.72 11.21
C LEU A 4 7.40 -3.32 12.32
N GLU A 5 7.92 -4.29 13.08
CA GLU A 5 7.19 -4.90 14.19
C GLU A 5 6.84 -3.85 15.25
N GLN A 6 7.79 -2.99 15.63
CA GLN A 6 7.54 -1.88 16.56
C GLN A 6 6.44 -0.94 16.07
N HIS A 7 6.43 -0.60 14.78
CA HIS A 7 5.41 0.25 14.20
C HIS A 7 4.03 -0.43 14.20
N VAL A 8 3.96 -1.69 13.79
CA VAL A 8 2.70 -2.45 13.70
C VAL A 8 2.09 -2.73 15.08
N GLU A 9 2.94 -2.91 16.09
CA GLU A 9 2.55 -3.18 17.48
C GLU A 9 2.43 -1.92 18.35
N ALA A 10 2.55 -0.73 17.75
CA ALA A 10 2.48 0.54 18.46
C ALA A 10 1.20 0.63 19.33
N PRO A 11 1.30 1.04 20.61
CA PRO A 11 0.14 1.15 21.50
C PRO A 11 -0.99 1.98 20.87
N GLY A 12 -2.22 1.47 20.94
CA GLY A 12 -3.41 2.12 20.38
C GLY A 12 -3.63 1.88 18.88
N ARG A 13 -2.65 1.37 18.11
CA ARG A 13 -2.80 1.13 16.67
C ARG A 13 -3.89 0.10 16.35
N ALA A 14 -4.00 -0.96 17.13
CA ALA A 14 -5.04 -1.97 16.95
C ALA A 14 -6.46 -1.39 17.07
N GLU A 15 -6.65 -0.39 17.93
CA GLU A 15 -7.94 0.28 18.08
C GLU A 15 -8.25 1.20 16.89
N LEU A 16 -7.24 1.92 16.38
CA LEU A 16 -7.38 2.72 15.17
C LEU A 16 -7.76 1.86 13.96
N VAL A 17 -7.18 0.66 13.82
CA VAL A 17 -7.54 -0.29 12.74
C VAL A 17 -9.01 -0.69 12.82
N LYS A 18 -9.55 -0.95 14.03
CA LYS A 18 -10.97 -1.27 14.24
C LYS A 18 -11.90 -0.09 13.96
N GLN A 19 -11.47 1.13 14.30
CA GLN A 19 -12.25 2.34 13.99
C GLN A 19 -12.41 2.53 12.47
N VAL A 20 -11.35 2.30 11.70
CA VAL A 20 -11.43 2.36 10.23
C VAL A 20 -12.33 1.25 9.68
N ARG A 21 -12.27 0.03 10.23
CA ARG A 21 -13.22 -1.05 9.89
C ARG A 21 -14.66 -0.61 10.10
N ALA A 22 -15.00 -0.12 11.30
CA ALA A 22 -16.34 0.36 11.59
C ALA A 22 -16.78 1.45 10.60
N LYS A 23 -15.87 2.33 10.17
CA LYS A 23 -16.17 3.37 9.18
C LYS A 23 -16.38 2.82 7.77
N ILE A 24 -15.60 1.81 7.36
CA ILE A 24 -15.78 1.09 6.10
C ILE A 24 -17.19 0.49 6.04
N ASP A 25 -17.60 -0.17 7.13
CA ASP A 25 -18.91 -0.82 7.23
C ASP A 25 -20.05 0.20 7.26
N GLU A 26 -19.92 1.28 8.04
CA GLU A 26 -20.88 2.39 8.12
C GLU A 26 -21.15 3.03 6.75
N LEU A 27 -20.10 3.20 5.95
CA LEU A 27 -20.17 3.84 4.63
C LEU A 27 -20.52 2.86 3.49
N GLY A 28 -20.60 1.56 3.78
CA GLY A 28 -20.82 0.54 2.75
C GLY A 28 -19.69 0.44 1.72
N ILE A 29 -18.44 0.68 2.12
CA ILE A 29 -17.27 0.63 1.23
C ILE A 29 -16.95 -0.82 0.89
N THR A 30 -16.96 -1.17 -0.39
CA THR A 30 -16.66 -2.53 -0.87
C THR A 30 -15.23 -2.67 -1.40
N TYR A 31 -14.56 -1.56 -1.73
CA TYR A 31 -13.20 -1.52 -2.26
C TYR A 31 -12.43 -0.32 -1.71
N VAL A 32 -11.16 -0.52 -1.39
CA VAL A 32 -10.23 0.51 -0.93
C VAL A 32 -9.08 0.63 -1.93
N TYR A 33 -8.77 1.86 -2.34
CA TYR A 33 -7.60 2.15 -3.17
C TYR A 33 -6.43 2.57 -2.27
N PHE A 34 -5.46 1.67 -2.09
CA PHE A 34 -4.26 1.94 -1.31
C PHE A 34 -3.23 2.62 -2.21
N GLN A 35 -2.91 3.86 -1.90
CA GLN A 35 -2.10 4.72 -2.76
C GLN A 35 -0.80 5.18 -2.12
N PHE A 36 0.19 5.46 -2.95
CA PHE A 36 1.44 6.13 -2.59
C PHE A 36 1.93 6.99 -3.76
N ILE A 37 2.87 7.88 -3.47
CA ILE A 37 3.48 8.75 -4.49
C ILE A 37 4.73 8.03 -5.02
N SER A 38 4.74 7.76 -6.31
CA SER A 38 5.92 7.22 -7.02
C SER A 38 7.06 8.23 -7.08
N VAL A 39 8.29 7.77 -7.37
CA VAL A 39 9.47 8.65 -7.55
C VAL A 39 9.30 9.64 -8.69
N THR A 40 8.42 9.36 -9.66
CA THR A 40 8.07 10.26 -10.76
C THR A 40 6.99 11.29 -10.37
N GLY A 41 6.57 11.33 -9.10
CA GLY A 41 5.55 12.25 -8.61
C GLY A 41 4.11 11.88 -8.98
N ARG A 42 3.85 10.66 -9.45
CA ARG A 42 2.50 10.18 -9.78
C ARG A 42 1.89 9.38 -8.65
N ILE A 43 0.58 9.53 -8.45
CA ILE A 43 -0.20 8.67 -7.54
C ILE A 43 -0.39 7.31 -8.21
N VAL A 44 0.09 6.27 -7.56
CA VAL A 44 -0.06 4.87 -7.95
C VAL A 44 -0.59 4.08 -6.76
N GLY A 45 -1.12 2.88 -7.01
CA GLY A 45 -1.74 2.13 -5.94
C GLY A 45 -2.35 0.81 -6.38
N LYS A 46 -3.08 0.20 -5.45
CA LYS A 46 -3.78 -1.07 -5.65
C LYS A 46 -5.19 -0.97 -5.08
N GLY A 47 -6.17 -1.31 -5.92
CA GLY A 47 -7.54 -1.55 -5.47
C GLY A 47 -7.61 -2.92 -4.80
N ILE A 48 -8.12 -2.98 -3.57
CA ILE A 48 -8.27 -4.21 -2.79
C ILE A 48 -9.68 -4.25 -2.21
N PRO A 49 -10.38 -5.40 -2.23
CA PRO A 49 -11.64 -5.56 -1.53
C PRO A 49 -11.53 -5.13 -0.07
N ALA A 50 -12.57 -4.45 0.42
CA ALA A 50 -12.59 -3.89 1.76
C ALA A 50 -12.39 -4.94 2.85
N ASP A 51 -12.82 -6.19 2.61
CA ASP A 51 -12.67 -7.34 3.51
C ASP A 51 -11.21 -7.64 3.90
N HIS A 52 -10.23 -7.13 3.15
CA HIS A 52 -8.82 -7.34 3.43
C HIS A 52 -8.15 -6.20 4.21
N TRP A 53 -8.88 -5.15 4.61
CA TRP A 53 -8.34 -3.99 5.33
C TRP A 53 -7.41 -4.37 6.49
N GLU A 54 -7.83 -5.25 7.38
CA GLU A 54 -7.08 -5.64 8.58
C GLU A 54 -5.78 -6.34 8.21
N THR A 55 -5.83 -7.21 7.19
CA THR A 55 -4.64 -7.91 6.68
C THR A 55 -3.66 -6.92 6.05
N VAL A 56 -4.16 -5.97 5.25
CA VAL A 56 -3.34 -4.93 4.63
C VAL A 56 -2.76 -3.99 5.68
N ALA A 57 -3.52 -3.63 6.72
CA ALA A 57 -3.04 -2.82 7.83
C ALA A 57 -1.95 -3.54 8.64
N GLN A 58 -1.96 -4.87 8.71
CA GLN A 58 -0.93 -5.64 9.42
C GLN A 58 0.31 -5.92 8.56
N LYS A 59 0.12 -6.31 7.29
CA LYS A 59 1.19 -6.88 6.45
C LYS A 59 1.59 -6.01 5.26
N GLY A 60 0.88 -4.92 5.03
CA GLY A 60 1.00 -4.14 3.81
C GLY A 60 0.38 -4.84 2.60
N PHE A 61 0.59 -4.27 1.43
CA PHE A 61 0.16 -4.82 0.14
C PHE A 61 1.36 -4.88 -0.81
N GLN A 62 1.44 -5.96 -1.58
CA GLN A 62 2.55 -6.18 -2.50
C GLN A 62 2.31 -5.52 -3.86
N LEU A 63 3.37 -4.90 -4.38
CA LEU A 63 3.51 -4.41 -5.73
C LEU A 63 4.86 -4.85 -6.31
N VAL A 64 4.98 -4.78 -7.64
CA VAL A 64 6.27 -5.00 -8.31
C VAL A 64 7.21 -3.82 -8.05
N TYR A 65 8.51 -4.05 -8.03
CA TYR A 65 9.49 -3.00 -7.71
C TYR A 65 9.32 -1.78 -8.61
N GLY A 66 9.08 -1.97 -9.92
CA GLY A 66 8.85 -0.88 -10.87
C GLY A 66 7.61 -0.02 -10.59
N SER A 67 6.67 -0.46 -9.75
CA SER A 67 5.55 0.39 -9.32
C SER A 67 6.05 1.61 -8.54
N THR A 68 7.21 1.54 -7.89
CA THR A 68 7.86 2.70 -7.25
C THR A 68 8.16 3.82 -8.24
N ALA A 69 8.38 3.48 -9.51
CA ALA A 69 8.59 4.40 -10.62
C ALA A 69 7.39 4.48 -11.59
N ASN A 70 6.19 4.08 -11.16
CA ASN A 70 5.00 4.08 -12.04
C ASN A 70 5.24 3.34 -13.38
N LEU A 71 6.05 2.27 -13.38
CA LEU A 71 6.42 1.52 -14.58
C LEU A 71 6.97 2.44 -15.70
N PHE A 72 7.66 3.50 -15.31
CA PHE A 72 8.23 4.46 -16.25
C PHE A 72 9.50 3.92 -16.88
N VAL A 73 9.78 4.33 -18.12
CA VAL A 73 10.99 3.98 -18.85
C VAL A 73 11.97 5.14 -18.85
N ASP A 74 13.26 4.84 -18.91
CA ASP A 74 14.30 5.85 -19.08
C ASP A 74 14.36 6.35 -20.54
N ARG A 75 15.40 7.13 -20.88
CA ARG A 75 15.59 7.68 -22.23
C ARG A 75 16.04 6.65 -23.27
N HIS A 76 16.49 5.49 -22.84
CA HIS A 76 16.92 4.38 -23.68
C HIS A 76 15.78 3.39 -23.94
N GLY A 77 14.68 3.50 -23.18
CA GLY A 77 13.49 2.65 -23.30
C GLY A 77 13.43 1.54 -22.26
N ASP A 78 14.33 1.56 -21.26
CA ASP A 78 14.43 0.53 -20.23
C ASP A 78 13.59 0.90 -19.01
N TYR A 79 12.95 -0.08 -18.37
CA TYR A 79 12.14 0.20 -17.19
C TYR A 79 12.99 0.64 -16.00
N ILE A 80 12.59 1.74 -15.36
CA ILE A 80 13.22 2.24 -14.15
C ILE A 80 12.85 1.30 -12.99
N GLY A 81 13.89 0.80 -12.31
CA GLY A 81 13.74 -0.09 -11.17
C GLY A 81 13.68 -1.58 -11.52
N TYR A 82 13.98 -1.95 -12.75
CA TYR A 82 14.28 -3.34 -13.08
C TYR A 82 15.79 -3.48 -13.30
N GLY A 83 16.35 -4.60 -12.85
CA GLY A 83 17.74 -4.93 -13.11
C GLY A 83 17.92 -5.37 -14.57
N PRO A 84 19.17 -5.54 -15.05
CA PRO A 84 19.46 -6.10 -16.38
C PRO A 84 19.18 -7.61 -16.48
N GLU A 85 18.24 -8.13 -15.69
CA GLU A 85 17.90 -9.55 -15.59
C GLU A 85 17.26 -10.14 -16.85
#